data_AF-A0A957GR91-F1
#
_entry.id   AF-A0A957GR91-F1
#
_cell.length_a   1.000
_cell.length_b   1.000
_cell.length_c   1.000
_cell.angle_alpha   90.00
_cell.angle_beta   90.00
_cell.angle_gamma   90.00
#
_symmetry.space_group_name_H-M   'P 1'
#
loop_
_entity.id
_entity.type
_entity.pdbx_description
1 polymer ?
#
loop_
_entity_poly.entity_id
_entity_poly.type
_entity_poly.pdbx_seq_one_letter_code
_entity_poly.pdbx_strand_id
1 'polypeptide(L)'
;GAYPRHDPDPDALPYGVVTDEFDRLAQPPDNNNRQPADFNGIEDFPRLTQKLVDAGYSDDEIKKVLGGNLLRVFEATWRPEFFR
;
A
#
# COMPACT_ATOMS: atom_id res chain seq x y z
N GLY A 1 6.30 -7.52 7.02
CA GLY A 1 6.62 -8.59 6.05
C GLY A 1 7.65 -8.02 5.13
N ALA A 2 8.92 -8.36 5.33
CA ALA A 2 10.00 -7.76 4.55
C ALA A 2 10.04 -8.43 3.17
N TYR A 3 10.00 -7.61 2.11
CA TYR A 3 10.36 -8.07 0.77
C TYR A 3 11.68 -8.86 0.88
N PRO A 4 11.76 -10.08 0.31
CA PRO A 4 12.99 -10.85 0.31
C PRO A 4 14.14 -10.00 -0.27
N ARG A 5 15.36 -10.18 0.26
CA ARG A 5 16.55 -9.69 -0.44
C ARG A 5 16.60 -10.42 -1.78
N HIS A 6 16.36 -9.69 -2.87
CA HIS A 6 16.50 -10.21 -4.22
C HIS A 6 17.96 -10.13 -4.62
N ASP A 7 18.51 -11.24 -5.11
CA ASP A 7 19.77 -11.23 -5.84
C ASP A 7 19.57 -10.50 -7.18
N PRO A 8 20.61 -9.85 -7.73
CA PRO A 8 20.50 -9.15 -9.01
C PRO A 8 20.09 -10.11 -10.12
N ASP A 9 18.98 -9.81 -10.80
CA ASP A 9 18.51 -10.58 -11.95
C ASP A 9 19.42 -10.30 -13.17
N PRO A 10 20.06 -11.33 -13.76
CA PRO A 10 20.90 -11.17 -14.95
C PRO A 10 20.13 -10.70 -16.19
N ASP A 11 18.81 -10.91 -16.23
CA ASP A 11 17.91 -10.49 -17.30
C ASP A 11 17.27 -9.12 -17.01
N ALA A 12 17.66 -8.45 -15.91
CA ALA A 12 17.24 -7.08 -15.65
C ALA A 12 17.70 -6.19 -16.80
N LEU A 13 16.73 -5.50 -17.43
CA LEU A 13 17.04 -4.43 -18.36
C LEU A 13 17.99 -3.44 -17.68
N PRO A 14 18.92 -2.81 -18.41
CA PRO A 14 19.83 -1.82 -17.87
C PRO A 14 19.07 -0.52 -17.60
N TYR A 15 18.14 -0.56 -16.66
CA TYR A 15 17.77 0.61 -15.90
C TYR A 15 19.06 1.08 -15.25
N GLY A 16 19.45 2.33 -15.53
CA GLY A 16 20.61 2.91 -14.87
C GLY A 16 20.51 2.67 -13.37
N VAL A 17 21.62 2.28 -12.74
CA VAL A 17 21.70 2.25 -11.28
C VAL A 17 21.18 3.60 -10.83
N VAL A 18 20.10 3.60 -10.03
CA VAL A 18 19.34 4.76 -9.55
C VAL A 18 20.28 5.65 -8.73
N THR A 19 21.19 6.35 -9.42
CA THR A 19 22.21 7.24 -8.88
C THR A 19 22.61 8.36 -9.86
N ASP A 20 22.02 8.42 -11.06
CA ASP A 20 22.37 9.36 -12.11
C ASP A 20 21.22 10.31 -12.45
N GLU A 21 21.58 11.59 -12.53
CA GLU A 21 20.86 12.84 -12.88
C GLU A 21 19.38 12.96 -12.44
N PHE A 22 18.55 11.96 -12.75
CA PHE A 22 17.19 11.81 -12.24
C PHE A 22 17.15 11.85 -10.72
N ASP A 23 17.97 11.12 -9.97
CA ASP A 23 17.98 11.19 -8.48
C ASP A 23 18.62 12.47 -7.91
N ARG A 24 19.33 13.25 -8.71
CA ARG A 24 19.92 14.53 -8.28
C ARG A 24 19.00 15.72 -8.56
N LEU A 25 18.22 15.66 -9.65
CA LEU A 25 17.14 16.59 -9.96
C LEU A 25 15.89 16.26 -9.15
N ALA A 26 15.63 14.96 -8.97
CA ALA A 26 14.77 14.44 -7.95
C ALA A 26 15.52 14.54 -6.60
N GLN A 27 15.65 15.77 -6.11
CA GLN A 27 15.52 16.00 -4.68
C GLN A 27 14.03 16.16 -4.29
N PRO A 28 13.09 15.20 -4.43
CA PRO A 28 11.75 15.38 -3.90
C PRO A 28 11.61 14.46 -2.67
N PRO A 29 10.67 14.74 -1.76
CA PRO A 29 10.45 13.90 -0.59
C PRO A 29 9.67 12.61 -0.93
N ASP A 30 9.88 12.00 -2.10
CA ASP A 30 8.86 11.16 -2.76
C ASP A 30 9.23 9.68 -3.01
N ASN A 31 10.23 9.13 -2.32
CA ASN A 31 10.17 7.70 -1.96
C ASN A 31 9.31 7.52 -0.69
N ASN A 32 7.99 7.69 -0.84
CA ASN A 32 7.02 7.03 0.05
C ASN A 32 7.07 7.38 1.56
N ASN A 33 7.77 8.44 2.01
CA ASN A 33 7.89 8.77 3.44
C ASN A 33 6.87 9.82 3.93
N ARG A 34 5.66 9.83 3.35
CA ARG A 34 4.50 10.61 3.88
C ARG A 34 3.58 9.78 4.77
N GLN A 35 3.97 8.55 5.04
CA GLN A 35 3.25 7.72 5.99
C GLN A 35 3.48 8.26 7.40
N PRO A 36 2.49 8.13 8.32
CA PRO A 36 2.74 8.33 9.73
C PRO A 36 3.98 7.54 10.16
N ALA A 37 4.80 8.10 11.06
CA ALA A 37 6.04 7.47 11.51
C ALA A 37 5.84 6.07 12.12
N ASP A 38 4.63 5.76 12.57
CA ASP A 38 4.21 4.47 13.12
C ASP A 38 3.46 3.58 12.10
N PHE A 39 3.60 3.83 10.79
CA PHE A 39 2.90 3.11 9.73
C PHE A 39 3.78 2.91 8.48
N ASN A 40 4.81 2.07 8.60
CA ASN A 40 5.87 1.94 7.58
C ASN A 40 5.69 0.73 6.65
N GLY A 41 4.71 -0.13 6.92
CA GLY A 41 4.48 -1.33 6.12
C GLY A 41 3.15 -2.02 6.40
N ILE A 42 2.88 -3.08 5.64
CA ILE A 42 1.66 -3.88 5.77
C ILE A 42 1.51 -4.51 7.16
N GLU A 43 2.62 -4.81 7.82
CA GLU A 43 2.68 -5.27 9.21
C GLU A 43 2.05 -4.30 10.22
N ASP A 44 1.96 -3.01 9.91
CA ASP A 44 1.42 -1.99 10.80
C ASP A 44 -0.11 -1.84 10.67
N PHE A 45 -0.78 -2.56 9.76
CA PHE A 45 -2.24 -2.52 9.61
C PHE A 45 -3.03 -2.78 10.90
N PRO A 46 -2.62 -3.70 11.81
CA PRO A 46 -3.28 -3.84 13.10
C PRO A 46 -3.30 -2.55 13.94
N ARG A 47 -2.30 -1.66 13.79
CA ARG A 47 -2.27 -0.35 14.48
C ARG A 47 -3.37 0.59 13.99
N LEU A 48 -3.72 0.54 12.70
CA LEU A 48 -4.85 1.29 12.16
C LEU A 48 -6.14 0.87 12.85
N THR A 49 -6.38 -0.44 12.97
CA THR A 49 -7.55 -0.97 13.68
C THR A 49 -7.57 -0.52 15.14
N GLN A 50 -6.42 -0.59 15.84
CA GLN A 50 -6.33 -0.12 17.23
C GLN A 50 -6.71 1.36 17.37
N LYS A 51 -6.18 2.23 16.49
CA LYS A 51 -6.51 3.67 16.52
C LYS A 51 -8.00 3.95 16.27
N LEU A 52 -8.68 3.12 15.47
CA LEU A 52 -10.13 3.23 15.27
C LEU A 52 -10.91 2.82 16.53
N VAL A 53 -10.46 1.76 17.22
CA VAL A 53 -11.04 1.37 18.52
C VAL A 53 -10.84 2.49 19.55
N ASP A 54 -9.62 3.02 19.66
CA ASP A 54 -9.28 4.11 20.60
C ASP A 54 -10.09 5.39 20.31
N ALA A 55 -10.44 5.62 19.04
CA ALA A 55 -11.29 6.73 18.62
C ALA A 55 -12.80 6.50 18.83
N GLY A 56 -13.21 5.31 19.29
CA GLY A 56 -14.59 4.99 19.65
C GLY A 56 -15.48 4.55 18.49
N TYR A 57 -14.91 4.15 17.35
CA TYR A 57 -15.69 3.58 16.26
C TYR A 57 -16.25 2.21 16.65
N SER A 58 -17.46 1.91 16.21
CA SER A 58 -18.07 0.59 16.40
C SER A 58 -17.42 -0.48 15.53
N ASP A 59 -17.52 -1.75 15.95
CA ASP A 59 -17.03 -2.89 15.18
C ASP A 59 -17.58 -2.90 13.74
N ASP A 60 -18.84 -2.48 13.55
CA ASP A 60 -19.48 -2.44 12.24
C ASP A 60 -18.92 -1.33 11.35
N GLU A 61 -18.53 -0.20 11.92
CA GLU A 61 -17.84 0.88 11.20
C GLU A 61 -16.42 0.46 10.83
N ILE A 62 -15.70 -0.18 11.76
CA ILE A 62 -14.35 -0.67 11.52
C ILE A 62 -14.34 -1.70 10.39
N LYS A 63 -15.24 -2.68 10.40
CA LYS A 63 -15.36 -3.69 9.31
C LYS A 63 -15.62 -3.05 7.95
N LYS A 64 -16.42 -1.99 7.90
CA LYS A 64 -16.65 -1.23 6.66
C LYS A 64 -15.36 -0.60 6.14
N VAL A 65 -14.55 0.02 7.01
CA VAL A 65 -13.25 0.61 6.66
C VAL A 65 -12.24 -0.44 6.21
N LEU A 66 -12.18 -1.59 6.90
CA LEU A 66 -11.22 -2.67 6.61
C LEU A 66 -11.53 -3.46 5.33
N GLY A 67 -12.62 -3.14 4.63
CA GLY A 67 -12.92 -3.71 3.32
C GLY A 67 -14.39 -3.93 3.04
N GLY A 68 -15.27 -3.89 4.04
CA GLY A 68 -16.70 -4.10 3.83
C GLY A 68 -17.31 -3.11 2.82
N ASN A 69 -16.88 -1.84 2.85
CA ASN A 69 -17.32 -0.85 1.87
C ASN A 69 -16.76 -1.14 0.47
N LEU A 70 -15.52 -1.60 0.37
CA LEU A 70 -14.89 -1.96 -0.89
C LEU A 70 -15.62 -3.15 -1.53
N LEU A 71 -15.86 -4.21 -0.78
CA LEU A 71 -16.56 -5.41 -1.25
C LEU A 71 -17.99 -5.09 -1.70
N ARG A 72 -18.73 -4.24 -0.96
CA ARG A 72 -20.06 -3.79 -1.36
C ARG A 72 -20.06 -3.08 -2.72
N VAL A 73 -19.07 -2.24 -3.00
CA VAL A 73 -18.95 -1.55 -4.29
C VAL A 73 -18.49 -2.51 -5.38
N PHE A 74 -17.56 -3.41 -5.04
CA PHE A 74 -17.09 -4.44 -5.94
C PHE A 74 -18.25 -5.31 -6.43
N GLU A 75 -19.11 -5.80 -5.53
CA GLU A 75 -20.32 -6.56 -5.88
C GLU A 75 -21.26 -5.77 -6.80
N ALA A 76 -21.46 -4.47 -6.56
CA ALA A 76 -22.35 -3.64 -7.37
C ALA A 76 -21.82 -3.39 -8.78
N THR A 77 -20.49 -3.39 -8.95
CA THR A 77 -19.81 -2.95 -10.18
C THR A 77 -19.21 -4.11 -10.97
N TRP A 78 -18.99 -5.26 -10.35
CA TRP A 78 -18.40 -6.41 -11.02
C TRP A 78 -19.34 -6.96 -12.10
N ARG A 79 -18.82 -7.00 -13.33
CA ARG A 79 -19.52 -7.41 -14.55
C ARG A 79 -18.74 -8.56 -15.16
N PRO A 80 -18.96 -9.81 -14.71
CA PRO A 80 -18.21 -10.97 -15.17
C PRO A 80 -18.34 -11.24 -16.68
N GLU A 81 -19.38 -10.69 -17.31
CA GLU A 81 -19.56 -10.67 -18.76
C GLU A 81 -18.45 -9.94 -19.53
N PHE A 82 -17.65 -9.09 -18.90
CA PHE A 82 -16.50 -8.42 -19.54
C PHE A 82 -15.30 -9.36 -19.77
N PHE A 83 -15.34 -10.56 -19.22
CA PHE A 83 -14.27 -11.56 -19.32
C PHE A 83 -14.71 -12.83 -20.06
N ARG A 84 -15.81 -12.75 -20.83
CA ARG A 84 -16.28 -13.81 -21.73
C ARG A 84 -15.88 -13.55 -23.18
#